data_AF-A0A957YY38-F1
#
_entry.id   AF-A0A957YY38-F1
#
_cell.length_a   1.000
_cell.length_b   1.000
_cell.length_c   1.000
_cell.angle_alpha   90.00
_cell.angle_beta   90.00
_cell.angle_gamma   90.00
#
_symmetry.space_group_name_H-M   'P 1'
#
loop_
_entity.id
_entity.type
_entity.pdbx_description
1 polymer ?
#
loop_
_entity_poly.entity_id
_entity_poly.type
_entity_poly.pdbx_seq_one_letter_code
_entity_poly.pdbx_strand_id
1 'polypeptide(L)'
;MTAMTGGEAIVQSLLTHGVDTLFGLPGVQNDWLYNALYDQRDKIRVIHTRHEQGAGYMALGYALARGDIGVCSVVPGPGLLNAGAALATAYGLNAQVLYLVGQIPTAKIGKGEGQLHEIPDQLSILRSLTKWAERIDRPADAPQRVAEAFQQLRSGRPRPVGLEAPMDVLARREEVTLLSQPLPVSAPAVDPALVEEAAKALGQAEHPLIFVGGGAQGVSDAVRVLAEALQAPVVSYRNGNGVIDGRHYLSLFLPAAHPYWQKTDVVLAIGSYLRNPLNDWG
;
A
#
# COMPACT_ATOMS: atom_id res chain seq x y z
N MET A 1 5.28 -16.06 -25.22
CA MET A 1 4.08 -15.36 -25.69
C MET A 1 2.93 -16.34 -25.70
N THR A 2 1.75 -15.91 -25.24
CA THR A 2 0.53 -16.71 -25.25
C THR A 2 -0.66 -15.79 -25.50
N ALA A 3 -1.57 -16.20 -26.39
CA ALA A 3 -2.80 -15.47 -26.69
C ALA A 3 -3.77 -15.44 -25.50
N MET A 4 -3.90 -14.28 -24.85
CA MET A 4 -4.78 -14.09 -23.69
C MET A 4 -5.48 -12.73 -23.73
N THR A 5 -6.60 -12.65 -23.02
CA THR A 5 -7.36 -11.42 -22.79
C THR A 5 -6.63 -10.49 -21.83
N GLY A 6 -6.98 -9.20 -21.81
CA GLY A 6 -6.46 -8.27 -20.81
C GLY A 6 -6.77 -8.71 -19.37
N GLY A 7 -7.97 -9.24 -19.13
CA GLY A 7 -8.35 -9.81 -17.83
C GLY A 7 -7.45 -10.97 -17.41
N GLU A 8 -7.23 -11.94 -18.30
CA GLU A 8 -6.31 -13.07 -18.06
C GLU A 8 -4.88 -12.59 -17.79
N ALA A 9 -4.37 -11.65 -18.57
CA ALA A 9 -3.02 -11.10 -18.42
C ALA A 9 -2.83 -10.43 -17.05
N ILE A 10 -3.80 -9.64 -16.59
CA ILE A 10 -3.77 -9.03 -15.25
C ILE A 10 -3.78 -10.12 -14.17
N VAL A 11 -4.71 -11.08 -14.22
CA VAL A 11 -4.83 -12.13 -13.18
C VAL A 11 -3.57 -12.99 -13.11
N GLN A 12 -3.01 -13.41 -14.25
CA GLN A 12 -1.76 -14.18 -14.26
C GLN A 12 -0.60 -13.37 -13.67
N SER A 13 -0.54 -12.06 -13.96
CA SER A 13 0.47 -11.18 -13.38
C SER A 13 0.32 -11.02 -11.86
N LEU A 14 -0.92 -10.91 -11.34
CA LEU A 14 -1.19 -10.90 -9.90
C LEU A 14 -0.71 -12.19 -9.23
N LEU A 15 -0.93 -13.34 -9.86
CA LEU A 15 -0.46 -14.64 -9.36
C LEU A 15 1.08 -14.71 -9.31
N THR A 16 1.79 -14.18 -10.31
CA THR A 16 3.26 -14.06 -10.29
C THR A 16 3.75 -13.26 -9.08
N HIS A 17 2.97 -12.29 -8.62
CA HIS A 17 3.27 -11.49 -7.44
C HIS A 17 2.75 -12.09 -6.11
N GLY A 18 2.23 -13.32 -6.14
CA GLY A 18 1.79 -14.04 -4.94
C GLY A 18 0.43 -13.60 -4.40
N VAL A 19 -0.39 -12.90 -5.20
CA VAL A 19 -1.74 -12.52 -4.77
C VAL A 19 -2.62 -13.75 -4.67
N ASP A 20 -3.05 -14.07 -3.46
CA ASP A 20 -3.95 -15.19 -3.17
C ASP A 20 -5.40 -14.75 -2.86
N THR A 21 -5.61 -13.47 -2.58
CA THR A 21 -6.90 -12.91 -2.15
C THR A 21 -7.11 -11.53 -2.74
N LEU A 22 -8.32 -11.28 -3.24
CA LEU A 22 -8.75 -9.98 -3.75
C LEU A 22 -10.13 -9.63 -3.18
N PHE A 23 -10.35 -8.36 -2.87
CA PHE A 23 -11.64 -7.85 -2.40
C PHE A 23 -12.27 -6.98 -3.48
N GLY A 24 -13.54 -7.18 -3.80
CA GLY A 24 -14.12 -6.40 -4.89
C GLY A 24 -15.61 -6.51 -5.05
N LEU A 25 -16.14 -5.63 -5.89
CA LEU A 25 -17.53 -5.64 -6.33
C LEU A 25 -17.54 -5.68 -7.87
N PRO A 26 -18.03 -6.77 -8.49
CA PRO A 26 -18.10 -6.87 -9.94
C PRO A 26 -19.14 -5.92 -10.54
N GLY A 27 -18.92 -5.59 -11.81
CA GLY A 27 -19.88 -4.90 -12.67
C GLY A 27 -19.37 -4.89 -14.11
N VAL A 28 -20.24 -4.46 -15.02
CA VAL A 28 -20.08 -4.68 -16.48
C VAL A 28 -18.72 -4.25 -17.04
N GLN A 29 -18.11 -3.19 -16.50
CA GLN A 29 -16.82 -2.69 -16.99
C GLN A 29 -15.62 -3.59 -16.62
N ASN A 30 -15.80 -4.52 -15.67
CA ASN A 30 -14.76 -5.42 -15.18
C ASN A 30 -15.08 -6.90 -15.45
N ASP A 31 -16.15 -7.24 -16.17
CA ASP A 31 -16.61 -8.63 -16.35
C ASP A 31 -15.50 -9.57 -16.82
N TRP A 32 -14.66 -9.14 -17.76
CA TRP A 32 -13.54 -9.94 -18.27
C TRP A 32 -12.42 -10.16 -17.24
N LEU A 33 -12.22 -9.24 -16.28
CA LEU A 33 -11.35 -9.48 -15.14
C LEU A 33 -11.95 -10.54 -14.23
N TYR A 34 -13.26 -10.48 -13.95
CA TYR A 34 -13.94 -11.46 -13.09
C TYR A 34 -14.07 -12.84 -13.73
N ASN A 35 -14.19 -12.94 -15.06
CA ASN A 35 -14.09 -14.21 -15.78
C ASN A 35 -12.71 -14.86 -15.55
N ALA A 36 -11.63 -14.10 -15.73
CA ALA A 36 -10.28 -14.59 -15.49
C ALA A 36 -10.03 -14.98 -14.01
N LEU A 37 -10.57 -14.20 -13.07
CA LEU A 37 -10.53 -14.54 -11.64
C LEU A 37 -11.30 -15.83 -11.35
N TYR A 38 -12.46 -16.01 -11.97
CA TYR A 38 -13.24 -17.24 -11.86
C TYR A 38 -12.47 -18.44 -12.39
N ASP A 39 -11.81 -18.32 -13.55
CA ASP A 39 -10.99 -19.39 -14.13
C ASP A 39 -9.77 -19.75 -13.28
N GLN A 40 -9.28 -18.82 -12.45
CA GLN A 40 -8.19 -19.03 -11.50
C GLN A 40 -8.66 -19.15 -10.03
N ARG A 41 -9.95 -19.45 -9.78
CA ARG A 41 -10.54 -19.50 -8.43
C ARG A 41 -9.87 -20.46 -7.45
N ASP A 42 -9.14 -21.46 -7.95
CA ASP A 42 -8.38 -22.39 -7.11
C ASP A 42 -7.05 -21.80 -6.60
N LYS A 43 -6.63 -20.64 -7.14
CA LYS A 43 -5.38 -19.94 -6.80
C LYS A 43 -5.61 -18.56 -6.21
N ILE A 44 -6.66 -17.85 -6.63
CA ILE A 44 -7.01 -16.52 -6.14
C ILE A 44 -8.45 -16.49 -5.63
N ARG A 45 -8.61 -16.18 -4.35
CA ARG A 45 -9.91 -16.07 -3.70
C ARG A 45 -10.47 -14.66 -3.87
N VAL A 46 -11.63 -14.55 -4.51
CA VAL A 46 -12.36 -13.28 -4.59
C VAL A 46 -13.36 -13.18 -3.45
N ILE A 47 -13.24 -12.13 -2.63
CA ILE A 47 -14.20 -11.78 -1.60
C ILE A 47 -15.09 -10.66 -2.11
N HIS A 48 -16.33 -11.03 -2.45
CA HIS A 48 -17.33 -10.09 -2.90
C HIS A 48 -17.86 -9.24 -1.74
N THR A 49 -17.87 -7.93 -1.90
CA THR A 49 -18.48 -7.02 -0.94
C THR A 49 -19.88 -6.60 -1.37
N ARG A 50 -20.55 -5.78 -0.57
CA ARG A 50 -21.84 -5.15 -0.92
C ARG A 50 -21.73 -3.65 -1.19
N HIS A 51 -20.51 -3.13 -1.10
CA HIS A 51 -20.17 -1.73 -1.35
C HIS A 51 -18.66 -1.62 -1.62
N GLU A 52 -18.25 -0.76 -2.55
CA GLU A 52 -16.85 -0.58 -2.94
C GLU A 52 -15.98 -0.04 -1.80
N GLN A 53 -16.56 0.83 -0.96
CA GLN A 53 -15.92 1.27 0.29
C GLN A 53 -15.51 0.08 1.17
N GLY A 54 -16.39 -0.93 1.27
CA GLY A 54 -16.10 -2.16 2.02
C GLY A 54 -14.95 -2.95 1.39
N ALA A 55 -14.88 -3.03 0.06
CA ALA A 55 -13.78 -3.70 -0.62
C ALA A 55 -12.44 -3.01 -0.33
N GLY A 56 -12.41 -1.68 -0.41
CA GLY A 56 -11.22 -0.89 -0.08
C GLY A 56 -10.77 -1.05 1.37
N TYR A 57 -11.70 -1.03 2.33
CA TYR A 57 -11.36 -1.21 3.75
C TYR A 57 -10.96 -2.65 4.09
N MET A 58 -11.54 -3.66 3.44
CA MET A 58 -11.10 -5.04 3.60
C MET A 58 -9.69 -5.26 3.05
N ALA A 59 -9.39 -4.70 1.87
CA ALA A 59 -8.04 -4.74 1.31
C ALA A 59 -7.02 -4.00 2.19
N LEU A 60 -7.41 -2.86 2.77
CA LEU A 60 -6.58 -2.14 3.76
C LEU A 60 -6.35 -2.97 5.02
N GLY A 61 -7.42 -3.54 5.61
CA GLY A 61 -7.30 -4.38 6.81
C GLY A 61 -6.44 -5.60 6.57
N TYR A 62 -6.59 -6.25 5.42
CA TYR A 62 -5.72 -7.33 4.97
C TYR A 62 -4.25 -6.90 4.93
N ALA A 63 -3.97 -5.75 4.29
CA ALA A 63 -2.60 -5.27 4.16
C ALA A 63 -1.95 -4.98 5.52
N LEU A 64 -2.69 -4.33 6.43
CA LEU A 64 -2.21 -4.00 7.77
C LEU A 64 -2.05 -5.24 8.67
N ALA A 65 -2.95 -6.21 8.58
CA ALA A 65 -2.93 -7.40 9.44
C ALA A 65 -1.90 -8.44 8.98
N ARG A 66 -1.74 -8.63 7.66
CA ARG A 66 -0.82 -9.62 7.09
C ARG A 66 0.60 -9.05 6.89
N GLY A 67 0.75 -7.73 6.82
CA GLY A 67 2.02 -7.09 6.46
C GLY A 67 2.40 -7.31 4.99
N ASP A 68 1.40 -7.47 4.12
CA ASP A 68 1.59 -7.71 2.69
C ASP A 68 0.60 -6.88 1.85
N ILE A 69 0.62 -7.02 0.53
CA ILE A 69 -0.17 -6.21 -0.39
C ILE A 69 -1.64 -6.65 -0.39
N GLY A 70 -2.54 -5.72 -0.05
CA GLY A 70 -3.98 -5.88 -0.28
C GLY A 70 -4.36 -5.51 -1.70
N VAL A 71 -5.33 -6.22 -2.30
CA VAL A 71 -5.84 -5.91 -3.65
C VAL A 71 -7.33 -5.65 -3.61
N CYS A 72 -7.74 -4.50 -4.16
CA CYS A 72 -9.12 -4.05 -4.28
C CYS A 72 -9.51 -3.97 -5.77
N SER A 73 -10.67 -4.48 -6.18
CA SER A 73 -11.21 -4.28 -7.53
C SER A 73 -12.59 -3.65 -7.53
N VAL A 74 -12.74 -2.56 -8.29
CA VAL A 74 -13.97 -1.76 -8.36
C VAL A 74 -14.25 -1.28 -9.79
N VAL A 75 -15.51 -0.99 -10.09
CA VAL A 75 -15.96 -0.41 -11.36
C VAL A 75 -15.53 1.07 -11.51
N PRO A 76 -15.55 1.66 -12.72
CA PRO A 76 -15.21 3.08 -12.90
C PRO A 76 -16.20 4.02 -12.21
N GLY A 77 -15.87 5.31 -12.26
CA GLY A 77 -16.76 6.39 -11.89
C GLY A 77 -17.21 6.28 -10.43
N PRO A 78 -18.51 6.09 -10.16
CA PRO A 78 -19.00 5.93 -8.80
C PRO A 78 -18.33 4.80 -8.03
N GLY A 79 -17.91 3.70 -8.67
CA GLY A 79 -17.23 2.61 -7.96
C GLY A 79 -15.89 3.03 -7.37
N LEU A 80 -15.08 3.74 -8.15
CA LEU A 80 -13.85 4.38 -7.67
C LEU A 80 -14.15 5.40 -6.56
N LEU A 81 -15.12 6.28 -6.77
CA LEU A 81 -15.45 7.34 -5.81
C LEU A 81 -15.96 6.77 -4.48
N ASN A 82 -16.78 5.71 -4.51
CA ASN A 82 -17.24 4.97 -3.34
C ASN A 82 -16.07 4.33 -2.58
N ALA A 83 -15.06 3.81 -3.29
CA ALA A 83 -13.85 3.27 -2.69
C ALA A 83 -12.88 4.36 -2.19
N GLY A 84 -13.04 5.61 -2.64
CA GLY A 84 -12.11 6.72 -2.43
C GLY A 84 -11.83 7.03 -0.96
N ALA A 85 -12.81 6.87 -0.07
CA ALA A 85 -12.59 7.05 1.37
C ALA A 85 -11.60 6.03 1.96
N ALA A 86 -11.73 4.76 1.57
CA ALA A 86 -10.80 3.71 1.98
C ALA A 86 -9.42 3.90 1.36
N LEU A 87 -9.37 4.35 0.10
CA LEU A 87 -8.14 4.68 -0.62
C LEU A 87 -7.37 5.83 0.08
N ALA A 88 -8.06 6.92 0.40
CA ALA A 88 -7.47 8.04 1.14
C ALA A 88 -6.98 7.63 2.53
N THR A 89 -7.73 6.74 3.20
CA THR A 89 -7.30 6.17 4.49
C THR A 89 -6.01 5.35 4.31
N ALA A 90 -5.94 4.48 3.31
CA ALA A 90 -4.75 3.70 3.00
C ALA A 90 -3.53 4.60 2.70
N TYR A 91 -3.74 5.72 1.99
CA TYR A 91 -2.70 6.72 1.74
C TYR A 91 -2.15 7.32 3.03
N GLY A 92 -3.04 7.75 3.93
CA GLY A 92 -2.66 8.32 5.21
C GLY A 92 -1.91 7.33 6.12
N LEU A 93 -2.20 6.03 5.99
CA LEU A 93 -1.60 4.97 6.79
C LEU A 93 -0.33 4.36 6.16
N ASN A 94 0.11 4.82 4.99
CA ASN A 94 1.22 4.20 4.23
C ASN A 94 0.95 2.73 3.87
N ALA A 95 -0.31 2.35 3.69
CA ALA A 95 -0.65 0.96 3.45
C ALA A 95 -0.38 0.56 2.00
N GLN A 96 0.06 -0.68 1.83
CA GLN A 96 0.31 -1.29 0.52
C GLN A 96 -0.99 -1.87 -0.04
N VAL A 97 -1.77 -1.04 -0.73
CA VAL A 97 -3.03 -1.48 -1.37
C VAL A 97 -3.01 -1.16 -2.86
N LEU A 98 -3.20 -2.18 -3.70
CA LEU A 98 -3.43 -2.04 -5.14
C LEU A 98 -4.93 -1.86 -5.41
N TYR A 99 -5.30 -0.78 -6.08
CA TYR A 99 -6.65 -0.57 -6.59
C TYR A 99 -6.69 -0.85 -8.09
N LEU A 100 -7.39 -1.92 -8.47
CA LEU A 100 -7.70 -2.28 -9.86
C LEU A 100 -9.07 -1.70 -10.21
N VAL A 101 -9.08 -0.66 -11.05
CA VAL A 101 -10.27 0.12 -11.37
C VAL A 101 -10.67 -0.16 -12.82
N GLY A 102 -11.94 -0.40 -13.07
CA GLY A 102 -12.44 -0.46 -14.45
C GLY A 102 -12.37 0.89 -15.14
N GLN A 103 -12.60 0.88 -16.45
CA GLN A 103 -12.76 2.10 -17.23
C GLN A 103 -13.76 1.87 -18.37
N ILE A 104 -14.42 2.95 -18.81
CA ILE A 104 -15.27 2.96 -20.00
C ILE A 104 -14.46 2.59 -21.27
N PRO A 105 -15.11 2.26 -22.40
CA PRO A 105 -14.38 1.87 -23.61
C PRO A 105 -13.34 2.93 -24.04
N THR A 106 -12.16 2.48 -24.45
CA THR A 106 -11.02 3.35 -24.81
C THR A 106 -11.40 4.53 -25.72
N ALA A 107 -12.17 4.27 -26.77
CA ALA A 107 -12.60 5.28 -27.75
C ALA A 107 -13.52 6.38 -27.19
N LYS A 108 -14.11 6.16 -26.01
CA LYS A 108 -15.06 7.07 -25.36
C LYS A 108 -14.44 7.88 -24.22
N ILE A 109 -13.25 7.51 -23.75
CA ILE A 109 -12.56 8.21 -22.66
C ILE A 109 -12.33 9.67 -23.05
N GLY A 110 -12.81 10.58 -22.20
CA GLY A 110 -12.63 12.04 -22.38
C GLY A 110 -13.52 12.67 -23.45
N LYS A 111 -14.52 11.94 -23.96
CA LYS A 111 -15.46 12.48 -24.96
C LYS A 111 -16.69 13.15 -24.34
N GLY A 112 -17.03 12.84 -23.09
CA GLY A 112 -18.18 13.44 -22.43
C GLY A 112 -19.51 13.03 -23.06
N GLU A 113 -19.59 11.80 -23.56
CA GLU A 113 -20.76 11.27 -24.27
C GLU A 113 -21.80 10.66 -23.32
N GLY A 114 -21.56 10.67 -22.00
CA GLY A 114 -22.48 10.14 -21.00
C GLY A 114 -22.44 8.63 -20.91
N GLN A 115 -21.26 8.01 -21.09
CA GLN A 115 -21.13 6.56 -20.88
C GLN A 115 -21.50 6.19 -19.43
N LEU A 116 -22.06 5.01 -19.23
CA LEU A 116 -22.36 4.52 -17.89
C LEU A 116 -21.08 4.51 -17.05
N HIS A 117 -21.11 5.25 -15.94
CA HIS A 117 -19.98 5.46 -15.02
C HIS A 117 -18.82 6.30 -15.58
N GLU A 118 -19.05 7.07 -16.65
CA GLU A 118 -18.10 8.11 -17.08
C GLU A 118 -17.98 9.21 -16.03
N ILE A 119 -16.75 9.56 -15.67
CA ILE A 119 -16.44 10.76 -14.89
C ILE A 119 -15.30 11.52 -15.58
N PRO A 120 -15.18 12.85 -15.35
CA PRO A 120 -14.08 13.63 -15.89
C PRO A 120 -12.72 13.11 -15.39
N ASP A 121 -11.85 12.73 -16.33
CA ASP A 121 -10.45 12.35 -16.08
C ASP A 121 -10.22 11.46 -14.84
N GLN A 122 -10.83 10.27 -14.86
CA GLN A 122 -10.71 9.27 -13.80
C GLN A 122 -9.25 8.97 -13.41
N LEU A 123 -8.35 8.86 -14.39
CA LEU A 123 -6.96 8.54 -14.14
C LEU A 123 -6.26 9.62 -13.30
N SER A 124 -6.52 10.90 -13.58
CA SER A 124 -5.99 12.00 -12.77
C SER A 124 -6.56 11.98 -11.36
N ILE A 125 -7.86 11.70 -11.18
CA ILE A 125 -8.47 11.53 -9.84
C ILE A 125 -7.77 10.41 -9.07
N LEU A 126 -7.54 9.26 -9.71
CA LEU A 126 -6.85 8.12 -9.11
C LEU A 126 -5.40 8.49 -8.73
N ARG A 127 -4.67 9.21 -9.60
CA ARG A 127 -3.32 9.70 -9.32
C ARG A 127 -3.28 10.67 -8.13
N SER A 128 -4.29 11.53 -7.96
CA SER A 128 -4.36 12.44 -6.81
C SER A 128 -4.57 11.73 -5.47
N LEU A 129 -5.09 10.50 -5.48
CA LEU A 129 -5.40 9.71 -4.28
C LEU A 129 -4.41 8.55 -4.04
N THR A 130 -3.42 8.37 -4.91
CA THR A 130 -2.44 7.28 -4.85
C THR A 130 -1.01 7.81 -4.93
N LYS A 131 -0.02 6.98 -4.57
CA LYS A 131 1.40 7.31 -4.83
C LYS A 131 1.71 7.27 -6.32
N TRP A 132 1.06 6.36 -7.03
CA TRP A 132 1.26 6.10 -8.44
C TRP A 132 -0.01 5.51 -9.01
N ALA A 133 -0.39 5.95 -10.21
CA ALA A 133 -1.42 5.30 -10.98
C ALA A 133 -1.21 5.43 -12.49
N GLU A 134 -1.52 4.36 -13.19
CA GLU A 134 -1.42 4.23 -14.64
C GLU A 134 -2.62 3.49 -15.23
N ARG A 135 -2.75 3.57 -16.55
CA ARG A 135 -3.75 2.81 -17.31
C ARG A 135 -3.08 1.68 -18.09
N ILE A 136 -3.75 0.54 -18.16
CA ILE A 136 -3.43 -0.54 -19.07
C ILE A 136 -4.19 -0.28 -20.38
N ASP A 137 -3.49 0.19 -21.41
CA ASP A 137 -4.08 0.50 -22.72
C ASP A 137 -4.11 -0.73 -23.66
N ARG A 138 -3.30 -1.76 -23.38
CA ARG A 138 -3.30 -3.04 -24.10
C ARG A 138 -3.12 -4.25 -23.19
N PRO A 139 -3.67 -5.43 -23.57
CA PRO A 139 -3.37 -6.68 -22.87
C PRO A 139 -1.87 -6.95 -22.71
N ALA A 140 -1.06 -6.66 -23.74
CA ALA A 140 0.38 -6.85 -23.72
C ALA A 140 1.11 -5.93 -22.71
N ASP A 141 0.51 -4.82 -22.30
CA ASP A 141 1.10 -3.89 -21.32
C ASP A 141 0.84 -4.37 -19.88
N ALA A 142 -0.18 -5.22 -19.67
CA ALA A 142 -0.63 -5.62 -18.33
C ALA A 142 0.49 -6.21 -17.45
N PRO A 143 1.35 -7.13 -17.93
CA PRO A 143 2.42 -7.69 -17.08
C PRO A 143 3.39 -6.64 -16.56
N GLN A 144 3.80 -5.72 -17.43
CA GLN A 144 4.72 -4.65 -17.06
C GLN A 144 4.04 -3.65 -16.09
N ARG A 145 2.81 -3.24 -16.37
CA ARG A 145 2.07 -2.28 -15.52
C ARG A 145 1.76 -2.84 -14.14
N VAL A 146 1.38 -4.12 -14.05
CA VAL A 146 1.20 -4.79 -12.76
C VAL A 146 2.53 -4.84 -12.01
N ALA A 147 3.62 -5.23 -12.67
CA ALA A 147 4.92 -5.31 -12.01
C ALA A 147 5.45 -3.95 -11.54
N GLU A 148 5.22 -2.88 -12.30
CA GLU A 148 5.46 -1.49 -11.88
C GLU A 148 4.63 -1.12 -10.65
N ALA A 149 3.34 -1.44 -10.63
CA ALA A 149 2.48 -1.19 -9.47
C ALA A 149 3.01 -1.88 -8.20
N PHE A 150 3.45 -3.14 -8.30
CA PHE A 150 4.06 -3.87 -7.18
C PHE A 150 5.42 -3.29 -6.76
N GLN A 151 6.24 -2.86 -7.72
CA GLN A 151 7.48 -2.14 -7.43
C GLN A 151 7.20 -0.84 -6.67
N GLN A 152 6.17 -0.08 -7.08
CA GLN A 152 5.75 1.16 -6.40
C GLN A 152 5.21 0.90 -4.99
N LEU A 153 4.49 -0.20 -4.76
CA LEU A 153 4.02 -0.58 -3.42
C LEU A 153 5.17 -0.90 -2.46
N ARG A 154 6.26 -1.50 -2.97
CA ARG A 154 7.40 -1.98 -2.16
C ARG A 154 8.55 -0.97 -2.04
N SER A 155 8.64 -0.01 -2.94
CA SER A 155 9.77 0.96 -3.00
C SER A 155 9.56 2.19 -2.13
N GLY A 156 10.67 2.69 -1.59
CA GLY A 156 10.70 3.94 -0.82
C GLY A 156 9.66 3.92 0.29
N ARG A 157 8.79 4.93 0.30
CA ARG A 157 7.68 5.00 1.24
C ARG A 157 6.44 4.25 0.70
N PRO A 158 5.97 3.18 1.37
CA PRO A 158 4.77 2.46 0.96
C PRO A 158 3.52 3.32 1.02
N ARG A 159 2.67 3.22 0.00
CA ARG A 159 1.40 3.96 -0.19
C ARG A 159 0.54 3.21 -1.21
N PRO A 160 -0.79 3.43 -1.25
CA PRO A 160 -1.63 2.76 -2.22
C PRO A 160 -1.31 3.22 -3.63
N VAL A 161 -1.53 2.32 -4.58
CA VAL A 161 -1.32 2.54 -6.02
C VAL A 161 -2.57 2.16 -6.80
N GLY A 162 -2.74 2.74 -7.97
CA GLY A 162 -3.89 2.49 -8.84
C GLY A 162 -3.48 1.93 -10.19
N LEU A 163 -4.26 1.01 -10.72
CA LEU A 163 -4.25 0.66 -12.13
C LEU A 163 -5.67 0.73 -12.64
N GLU A 164 -5.90 1.47 -13.73
CA GLU A 164 -7.18 1.39 -14.44
C GLU A 164 -7.07 0.60 -15.74
N ALA A 165 -8.14 -0.09 -16.13
CA ALA A 165 -8.20 -0.89 -17.34
C ALA A 165 -9.57 -0.72 -18.04
N PRO A 166 -9.60 -0.22 -19.30
CA PRO A 166 -10.82 -0.14 -20.08
C PRO A 166 -11.45 -1.50 -20.35
N MET A 167 -12.78 -1.56 -20.33
CA MET A 167 -13.53 -2.81 -20.50
C MET A 167 -13.25 -3.51 -21.84
N ASP A 168 -13.00 -2.76 -22.91
CA ASP A 168 -12.64 -3.29 -24.22
C ASP A 168 -11.20 -3.81 -24.25
N VAL A 169 -10.29 -3.24 -23.45
CA VAL A 169 -8.93 -3.75 -23.25
C VAL A 169 -8.95 -5.05 -22.45
N LEU A 170 -9.76 -5.12 -21.39
CA LEU A 170 -9.95 -6.34 -20.60
C LEU A 170 -10.48 -7.49 -21.46
N ALA A 171 -11.38 -7.19 -22.40
CA ALA A 171 -11.98 -8.17 -23.32
C ALA A 171 -11.06 -8.59 -24.48
N ARG A 172 -10.19 -7.67 -24.95
CA ARG A 172 -9.38 -7.90 -26.14
C ARG A 172 -8.36 -9.01 -25.91
N ARG A 173 -8.26 -9.94 -26.86
CA ARG A 173 -7.24 -10.99 -26.89
C ARG A 173 -6.01 -10.54 -27.69
N GLU A 174 -4.83 -10.77 -27.15
CA GLU A 174 -3.55 -10.41 -27.77
C GLU A 174 -2.45 -11.41 -27.36
N GLU A 175 -1.36 -11.48 -28.11
CA GLU A 175 -0.16 -12.20 -27.67
C GLU A 175 0.52 -11.45 -26.52
N VAL A 176 0.62 -12.10 -25.36
CA VAL A 176 1.19 -11.49 -24.15
C VAL A 176 2.42 -12.28 -23.69
N THR A 177 3.45 -11.56 -23.26
CA THR A 177 4.61 -12.15 -22.55
C THR A 177 4.51 -11.80 -21.07
N LEU A 178 4.27 -12.80 -20.23
CA LEU A 178 4.29 -12.63 -18.78
C LEU A 178 5.74 -12.43 -18.30
N LEU A 179 5.91 -11.61 -17.26
CA LEU A 179 7.16 -11.54 -16.53
C LEU A 179 7.27 -12.77 -15.61
N SER A 180 8.46 -13.37 -15.57
CA SER A 180 8.74 -14.53 -14.71
C SER A 180 9.09 -14.15 -13.28
N GLN A 181 9.50 -12.90 -13.04
CA GLN A 181 9.91 -12.39 -11.75
C GLN A 181 9.44 -10.94 -11.54
N PRO A 182 9.19 -10.54 -10.29
CA PRO A 182 8.94 -9.14 -9.94
C PRO A 182 10.08 -8.22 -10.38
N LEU A 183 9.75 -6.96 -10.67
CA LEU A 183 10.78 -5.93 -10.87
C LEU A 183 11.59 -5.70 -9.58
N PRO A 184 12.89 -5.38 -9.71
CA PRO A 184 13.74 -5.12 -8.54
C PRO A 184 13.25 -3.89 -7.77
N VAL A 185 13.29 -3.96 -6.45
CA VAL A 185 12.92 -2.85 -5.56
C VAL A 185 14.21 -2.17 -5.08
N SER A 186 14.28 -0.86 -5.23
CA SER A 186 15.39 -0.06 -4.69
C SER A 186 15.05 0.46 -3.30
N ALA A 187 15.99 0.30 -2.36
CA ALA A 187 15.97 0.92 -1.05
C ALA A 187 16.96 2.10 -1.02
N PRO A 188 16.69 3.16 -0.23
CA PRO A 188 17.65 4.22 -0.03
C PRO A 188 18.98 3.66 0.50
N ALA A 189 20.10 4.16 -0.01
CA ALA A 189 21.40 3.80 0.51
C ALA A 189 21.54 4.30 1.96
N VAL A 190 22.07 3.46 2.84
CA VAL A 190 22.40 3.83 4.22
C VAL A 190 23.81 4.40 4.24
N ASP A 191 23.97 5.61 4.77
CA ASP A 191 25.28 6.21 4.98
C ASP A 191 25.89 5.71 6.31
N PRO A 192 26.97 4.93 6.29
CA PRO A 192 27.59 4.40 7.51
C PRO A 192 28.10 5.50 8.45
N ALA A 193 28.50 6.67 7.92
CA ALA A 193 29.00 7.76 8.75
C ALA A 193 27.87 8.38 9.59
N LEU A 194 26.69 8.55 9.00
CA LEU A 194 25.51 9.04 9.73
C LEU A 194 25.01 8.03 10.78
N VAL A 195 25.12 6.72 10.49
CA VAL A 195 24.79 5.68 11.47
C VAL A 195 25.75 5.72 12.66
N GLU A 196 27.05 5.87 12.40
CA GLU A 196 28.08 6.00 13.44
C GLU A 196 27.89 7.26 14.28
N GLU A 197 27.53 8.39 13.66
CA GLU A 197 27.20 9.64 14.36
C GLU A 197 25.98 9.46 15.29
N ALA A 198 24.90 8.85 14.79
CA ALA A 198 23.71 8.56 15.58
C ALA A 198 24.02 7.60 16.75
N ALA A 199 24.85 6.58 16.52
CA ALA A 199 25.26 5.63 17.55
C ALA A 199 26.08 6.31 18.67
N LYS A 200 26.99 7.23 18.31
CA LYS A 200 27.75 8.03 19.29
C LYS A 200 26.85 8.95 20.12
N ALA A 201 25.92 9.64 19.47
CA ALA A 201 24.96 10.50 20.17
C ALA A 201 24.12 9.69 21.18
N LEU A 202 23.63 8.52 20.78
CA LEU A 202 22.87 7.62 21.66
C LEU A 202 23.73 7.04 22.79
N GLY A 203 24.99 6.69 22.52
CA GLY A 203 25.91 6.14 23.52
C GLY A 203 26.39 7.14 24.57
N GLN A 204 26.26 8.44 24.29
CA GLN A 204 26.59 9.54 25.21
C GLN A 204 25.35 10.10 25.95
N ALA A 205 24.15 9.65 25.58
CA ALA A 205 22.90 10.13 26.16
C ALA A 205 22.71 9.59 27.59
N GLU A 206 22.33 10.47 28.51
CA GLU A 206 21.91 10.13 29.87
C GLU A 206 20.41 9.79 29.94
N HIS A 207 19.59 10.38 29.05
CA HIS A 207 18.14 10.22 29.03
C HIS A 207 17.58 9.93 27.62
N PRO A 208 18.07 8.88 26.93
CA PRO A 208 17.63 8.58 25.58
C PRO A 208 16.16 8.14 25.53
N LEU A 209 15.47 8.47 24.44
CA LEU A 209 14.09 8.02 24.17
C LEU A 209 13.98 7.51 22.73
N ILE A 210 13.31 6.37 22.53
CA ILE A 210 13.01 5.84 21.20
C ILE A 210 11.56 6.13 20.88
N PHE A 211 11.29 6.77 19.74
CA PHE A 211 9.94 7.02 19.27
C PHE A 211 9.66 6.21 18.00
N VAL A 212 8.68 5.32 18.07
CA VAL A 212 8.34 4.42 16.95
C VAL A 212 7.01 4.79 16.29
N GLY A 213 7.02 4.81 14.96
CA GLY A 213 5.83 4.95 14.12
C GLY A 213 5.55 3.69 13.31
N GLY A 214 4.56 3.77 12.42
CA GLY A 214 4.16 2.64 11.59
C GLY A 214 5.26 2.13 10.64
N GLY A 215 6.26 2.94 10.31
CA GLY A 215 7.40 2.49 9.50
C GLY A 215 8.38 1.58 10.24
N ALA A 216 8.23 1.43 11.56
CA ALA A 216 8.99 0.46 12.36
C ALA A 216 8.29 -0.91 12.46
N GLN A 217 7.09 -1.05 11.88
CA GLN A 217 6.40 -2.33 11.80
C GLN A 217 7.25 -3.30 10.94
N GLY A 218 7.60 -4.46 11.51
CA GLY A 218 8.47 -5.45 10.87
C GLY A 218 9.93 -5.44 11.33
N VAL A 219 10.36 -4.49 12.16
CA VAL A 219 11.71 -4.45 12.77
C VAL A 219 11.68 -4.47 14.30
N SER A 220 10.63 -5.04 14.88
CA SER A 220 10.38 -5.12 16.33
C SER A 220 11.56 -5.66 17.14
N ASP A 221 12.20 -6.72 16.67
CA ASP A 221 13.34 -7.32 17.38
C ASP A 221 14.55 -6.39 17.45
N ALA A 222 14.86 -5.69 16.35
CA ALA A 222 15.97 -4.73 16.32
C ALA A 222 15.69 -3.54 17.25
N VAL A 223 14.45 -3.04 17.25
CA VAL A 223 14.02 -1.98 18.18
C VAL A 223 14.14 -2.44 19.63
N ARG A 224 13.69 -3.67 19.93
CA ARG A 224 13.76 -4.24 21.29
C ARG A 224 15.21 -4.37 21.78
N VAL A 225 16.09 -4.97 20.97
CA VAL A 225 17.51 -5.13 21.31
C VAL A 225 18.17 -3.77 21.55
N LEU A 226 17.89 -2.77 20.71
CA LEU A 226 18.45 -1.43 20.88
C LEU A 226 17.92 -0.74 22.14
N ALA A 227 16.62 -0.86 22.42
CA ALA A 227 16.01 -0.30 23.62
C ALA A 227 16.60 -0.91 24.89
N GLU A 228 16.76 -2.24 24.95
CA GLU A 228 17.38 -2.96 26.05
C GLU A 228 18.86 -2.57 26.23
N ALA A 229 19.62 -2.40 25.15
CA ALA A 229 21.02 -1.98 25.23
C ALA A 229 21.18 -0.56 25.78
N LEU A 230 20.31 0.36 25.38
CA LEU A 230 20.34 1.76 25.82
C LEU A 230 19.60 2.01 27.14
N GLN A 231 18.83 1.03 27.63
CA GLN A 231 17.80 1.21 28.66
C GLN A 231 16.86 2.39 28.33
N ALA A 232 16.57 2.60 27.05
CA ALA A 232 15.78 3.72 26.56
C ALA A 232 14.29 3.34 26.49
N PRO A 233 13.37 4.14 27.06
CA PRO A 233 11.94 3.94 26.87
C PRO A 233 11.55 4.04 25.39
N VAL A 234 10.64 3.18 24.96
CA VAL A 234 10.07 3.11 23.62
C VAL A 234 8.65 3.65 23.65
N VAL A 235 8.46 4.80 23.02
CA VAL A 235 7.17 5.48 22.89
C VAL A 235 6.54 5.14 21.56
N SER A 236 5.36 4.51 21.62
CA SER A 236 4.57 4.16 20.45
C SER A 236 3.38 5.10 20.27
N TYR A 237 3.03 5.41 19.01
CA TYR A 237 1.82 6.17 18.71
C TYR A 237 1.05 5.58 17.52
N ARG A 238 -0.26 5.36 17.72
CA ARG A 238 -1.20 4.81 16.70
C ARG A 238 -0.61 3.58 16.02
N ASN A 239 -0.18 3.71 14.78
CA ASN A 239 0.35 2.61 13.95
C ASN A 239 1.72 2.12 14.40
N GLY A 240 2.40 2.79 15.34
CA GLY A 240 3.61 2.27 15.99
C GLY A 240 3.32 1.30 17.14
N ASN A 241 2.07 1.21 17.60
CA ASN A 241 1.71 0.27 18.66
C ASN A 241 1.96 -1.17 18.20
N GLY A 242 2.53 -1.99 19.09
CA GLY A 242 2.91 -3.37 18.79
C GLY A 242 4.33 -3.53 18.24
N VAL A 243 5.04 -2.44 17.90
CA VAL A 243 6.48 -2.52 17.55
C VAL A 243 7.28 -3.08 18.73
N ILE A 244 6.93 -2.66 19.96
CA ILE A 244 7.35 -3.34 21.20
C ILE A 244 6.10 -3.87 21.92
N ASP A 245 6.26 -4.97 22.66
CA ASP A 245 5.20 -5.50 23.54
C ASP A 245 4.80 -4.42 24.56
N GLY A 246 3.50 -4.15 24.69
CA GLY A 246 2.98 -3.17 25.66
C GLY A 246 3.23 -3.55 27.13
N ARG A 247 3.60 -4.80 27.40
CA ARG A 247 3.98 -5.30 28.74
C ARG A 247 5.47 -5.18 29.01
N HIS A 248 6.27 -4.84 27.98
CA HIS A 248 7.71 -4.66 28.15
C HIS A 248 7.97 -3.48 29.08
N TYR A 249 8.94 -3.60 29.98
CA TYR A 249 9.21 -2.58 31.02
C TYR A 249 9.68 -1.23 30.45
N LEU A 250 10.21 -1.23 29.23
CA LEU A 250 10.56 -0.02 28.46
C LEU A 250 9.42 0.53 27.61
N SER A 251 8.25 -0.12 27.55
CA SER A 251 7.13 0.36 26.75
C SER A 251 6.41 1.51 27.44
N LEU A 252 6.30 2.65 26.76
CA LEU A 252 5.51 3.79 27.21
C LEU A 252 4.48 4.19 26.15
N PHE A 253 3.26 4.50 26.60
CA PHE A 253 2.28 5.19 25.78
C PHE A 253 2.48 6.70 25.88
N LEU A 254 2.04 7.43 24.85
CA LEU A 254 2.36 8.85 24.66
C LEU A 254 2.10 9.75 25.90
N PRO A 255 0.90 9.75 26.54
CA PRO A 255 0.69 10.52 27.76
C PRO A 255 1.63 10.20 28.93
N ALA A 256 2.01 8.94 29.12
CA ALA A 256 2.95 8.56 30.18
C ALA A 256 4.39 8.97 29.85
N ALA A 257 4.73 9.12 28.56
CA ALA A 257 6.03 9.59 28.12
C ALA A 257 6.20 11.12 28.29
N HIS A 258 5.10 11.89 28.27
CA HIS A 258 5.14 13.35 28.29
C HIS A 258 5.99 13.96 29.42
N PRO A 259 5.91 13.51 30.69
CA PRO A 259 6.75 14.07 31.76
C PRO A 259 8.26 13.88 31.55
N TYR A 260 8.67 12.95 30.68
CA TYR A 260 10.07 12.66 30.40
C TYR A 260 10.64 13.53 29.26
N TRP A 261 9.79 14.12 28.41
CA TRP A 261 10.25 14.91 27.25
C TRP A 261 11.19 16.07 27.60
N GLN A 262 10.96 16.74 28.73
CA GLN A 262 11.83 17.83 29.20
C GLN A 262 13.20 17.34 29.69
N LYS A 263 13.32 16.05 30.01
CA LYS A 263 14.55 15.42 30.50
C LYS A 263 15.30 14.70 29.39
N THR A 264 14.61 14.33 28.32
CA THR A 264 15.21 13.63 27.19
C THR A 264 16.23 14.50 26.50
N ASP A 265 17.46 14.01 26.40
CA ASP A 265 18.59 14.65 25.73
C ASP A 265 18.76 14.18 24.28
N VAL A 266 18.42 12.92 23.98
CA VAL A 266 18.47 12.36 22.61
C VAL A 266 17.21 11.56 22.29
N VAL A 267 16.69 11.76 21.08
CA VAL A 267 15.51 11.06 20.56
C VAL A 267 15.88 10.27 19.31
N LEU A 268 15.69 8.95 19.35
CA LEU A 268 15.78 8.11 18.16
C LEU A 268 14.39 7.89 17.58
N ALA A 269 14.11 8.53 16.45
CA ALA A 269 12.86 8.37 15.71
C ALA A 269 12.96 7.26 14.66
N ILE A 270 12.12 6.24 14.76
CA ILE A 270 12.13 5.10 13.84
C ILE A 270 10.77 5.01 13.14
N GLY A 271 10.78 5.15 11.80
CA GLY A 271 9.58 4.98 10.99
C GLY A 271 8.43 5.93 11.34
N SER A 272 8.76 7.12 11.85
CA SER A 272 7.82 8.09 12.40
C SER A 272 8.01 9.46 11.76
N TYR A 273 6.93 10.23 11.71
CA TYR A 273 6.97 11.66 11.40
C TYR A 273 7.24 12.55 12.60
N LEU A 274 7.24 11.97 13.80
CA LEU A 274 7.27 12.71 15.06
C LEU A 274 6.22 13.83 15.15
N ARG A 275 5.08 13.75 14.44
CA ARG A 275 4.14 14.88 14.34
C ARG A 275 3.68 15.41 15.70
N ASN A 276 3.27 14.53 16.61
CA ASN A 276 2.80 14.97 17.93
C ASN A 276 3.97 15.43 18.80
N PRO A 277 5.08 14.65 18.93
CA PRO A 277 6.23 15.17 19.64
C PRO A 277 6.70 16.54 19.10
N LEU A 278 6.93 16.72 17.80
CA LEU A 278 7.37 18.02 17.26
C LEU A 278 6.40 19.19 17.47
N ASN A 279 5.11 18.93 17.74
CA ASN A 279 4.13 19.97 18.02
C ASN A 279 4.00 20.28 19.52
N ASP A 280 4.19 19.29 20.37
CA ASP A 280 3.88 19.35 21.81
C ASP A 280 5.13 19.15 22.71
N TRP A 281 6.31 18.95 22.12
CA TRP A 281 7.57 18.77 22.83
C TRP A 281 8.11 20.12 23.26
N GLY A 282 7.57 20.61 24.38
CA GLY A 282 8.06 21.78 25.11
C GLY A 282 8.12 23.05 24.29
#